data_AF-A0A925FY76-F1
#
_entry.id   AF-A0A925FY76-F1
#
_cell.length_a   1.000
_cell.length_b   1.000
_cell.length_c   1.000
_cell.angle_alpha   90.00
_cell.angle_beta   90.00
_cell.angle_gamma   90.00
#
_symmetry.space_group_name_H-M   'P 1'
#
loop_
_entity.id
_entity.type
_entity.pdbx_description
1 polymer ?
#
loop_
_entity_poly.entity_id
_entity_poly.type
_entity_poly.pdbx_seq_one_letter_code
_entity_poly.pdbx_strand_id
1 'polypeptide(L)'
;VTLHPFTVPLGGNAMANVNLEARVPLTKAFQIVPFYDGGNVFRRIGDLFGRSTQQGGDTTSANLRAQWSNTVGLGLRIKTPIGGALSVDYGFLLDPPAFLIPQSDGGTAIFRLKRGQVHFRFTQSF
;
A
#
# COMPACT_ATOMS: atom_id res chain seq x y z
N VAL A 1 -22.60 11.12 1.42
CA VAL A 1 -21.86 9.85 1.63
C VAL A 1 -21.62 9.71 3.12
N THR A 2 -22.24 8.73 3.75
CA THR A 2 -21.98 8.41 5.16
C THR A 2 -20.80 7.44 5.18
N LEU A 3 -19.64 7.92 5.66
CA LEU A 3 -18.47 7.08 5.88
C LEU A 3 -18.61 6.47 7.28
N HIS A 4 -18.86 5.16 7.37
CA HIS A 4 -18.71 4.48 8.65
C HIS A 4 -17.24 4.58 9.07
N PRO A 5 -16.93 4.93 10.33
CA PRO A 5 -15.56 5.12 10.82
C PRO A 5 -14.69 3.85 10.78
N PHE A 6 -15.26 2.74 10.32
CA PHE A 6 -14.69 1.41 10.27
C PHE A 6 -14.90 0.80 8.87
N THR A 7 -14.26 1.36 7.84
CA THR A 7 -13.87 0.54 6.67
C THR A 7 -12.64 -0.25 7.09
N VAL A 8 -12.84 -1.19 8.02
CA VAL A 8 -11.74 -1.98 8.57
C VAL A 8 -11.29 -2.94 7.49
N PRO A 9 -10.01 -2.95 7.11
CA PRO A 9 -9.49 -4.03 6.28
C PRO A 9 -9.78 -5.35 7.00
N LEU A 10 -10.59 -6.21 6.38
CA LEU A 10 -11.05 -7.47 6.96
C LEU A 10 -9.89 -8.46 7.23
N GLY A 11 -8.73 -8.21 6.62
CA GLY A 11 -7.57 -9.10 6.66
C GLY A 11 -7.75 -10.31 5.76
N GLY A 12 -6.91 -11.33 5.98
CA GLY A 12 -6.93 -12.57 5.19
C GLY A 12 -5.86 -13.53 5.67
N ASN A 13 -5.95 -14.80 5.23
CA ASN A 13 -5.07 -15.88 5.67
C ASN A 13 -3.83 -16.05 4.77
N ALA A 14 -3.66 -15.21 3.76
CA ALA A 14 -2.51 -15.20 2.87
C ALA A 14 -2.05 -13.76 2.63
N MET A 15 -0.75 -13.54 2.55
CA MET A 15 -0.16 -12.24 2.21
C MET A 15 0.99 -12.47 1.24
N ALA A 16 1.06 -11.64 0.21
CA ALA A 16 2.22 -11.58 -0.66
C ALA A 16 2.73 -10.13 -0.68
N ASN A 17 4.05 -10.01 -0.60
CA ASN A 17 4.76 -8.74 -0.62
C ASN A 17 6.05 -8.89 -1.42
N VAL A 18 6.35 -7.89 -2.23
CA VAL A 18 7.53 -7.74 -3.07
C VAL A 18 8.03 -6.32 -2.87
N ASN A 19 9.31 -6.17 -2.53
CA ASN A 19 9.99 -4.88 -2.46
C ASN A 19 11.26 -4.94 -3.30
N LEU A 20 11.40 -4.01 -4.23
CA LEU A 20 12.58 -3.82 -5.07
C LEU A 20 13.11 -2.40 -4.87
N GLU A 21 14.36 -2.27 -4.44
CA GLU A 21 15.01 -0.99 -4.22
C GLU A 21 16.35 -0.93 -4.95
N ALA A 22 16.60 0.15 -5.68
CA ALA A 22 17.94 0.43 -6.22
C ALA A 22 18.57 1.59 -5.45
N ARG A 23 19.65 1.29 -4.73
CA ARG A 23 20.31 2.23 -3.81
C ARG A 23 21.52 2.87 -4.47
N VAL A 24 21.38 4.14 -4.86
CA VAL A 24 22.41 4.87 -5.61
C VAL A 24 23.06 5.94 -4.72
N PRO A 25 24.31 5.74 -4.27
CA PRO A 25 25.02 6.78 -3.52
C PRO A 25 25.42 7.91 -4.47
N LEU A 26 24.92 9.12 -4.21
CA LEU A 26 25.34 10.31 -4.96
C LEU A 26 26.58 10.95 -4.35
N THR A 27 26.63 10.99 -3.02
CA THR A 27 27.79 11.48 -2.25
C THR A 27 27.95 10.66 -0.98
N LYS A 28 28.95 10.98 -0.14
CA LYS A 28 29.09 10.35 1.18
C LYS A 28 27.89 10.61 2.10
N ALA A 29 27.18 11.72 1.89
CA ALA A 29 26.05 12.16 2.70
C ALA A 29 24.68 11.90 2.06
N PHE A 30 24.59 11.87 0.73
CA PHE A 30 23.33 11.76 -0.01
C PHE A 30 23.24 10.47 -0.81
N GLN A 31 22.07 9.83 -0.73
CA GLN A 31 21.73 8.64 -1.51
C GLN A 31 20.29 8.75 -2.01
N ILE A 32 20.08 8.34 -3.26
CA ILE A 32 18.74 8.24 -3.87
C ILE A 32 18.36 6.76 -3.95
N VAL A 33 17.07 6.48 -3.75
CA VAL A 33 16.51 5.13 -3.72
C VAL A 33 15.20 5.08 -4.52
N PRO A 34 15.21 4.90 -5.85
CA PRO A 34 14.01 4.46 -6.55
C PRO A 34 13.58 3.09 -6.01
N PHE A 35 12.28 2.93 -5.81
CA PHE A 35 11.70 1.71 -5.27
C PHE A 35 10.39 1.30 -5.96
N TYR A 36 10.10 0.01 -5.90
CA TYR A 36 8.83 -0.60 -6.26
C TYR A 36 8.39 -1.51 -5.13
N ASP A 37 7.22 -1.22 -4.57
CA ASP A 37 6.57 -2.03 -3.55
C ASP A 37 5.28 -2.61 -4.13
N GLY A 38 5.07 -3.91 -3.98
CA GLY A 38 3.85 -4.56 -4.44
C GLY A 38 3.39 -5.62 -3.46
N GLY A 39 2.11 -5.67 -3.19
CA GLY A 39 1.55 -6.65 -2.27
C GLY A 39 0.09 -6.42 -1.98
N ASN A 40 -0.54 -7.46 -1.44
CA ASN A 40 -1.82 -7.35 -0.78
C ASN A 40 -2.02 -8.50 0.21
N VAL A 41 -3.06 -8.39 1.03
CA VAL A 41 -3.58 -9.45 1.87
C VAL A 41 -4.75 -10.10 1.13
N PHE A 42 -4.70 -11.43 1.05
CA PHE A 42 -5.65 -12.27 0.34
C PHE A 42 -6.31 -13.23 1.32
N ARG A 43 -7.56 -13.59 1.05
CA ARG A 43 -8.29 -14.52 1.91
C ARG A 43 -7.73 -15.95 1.80
N ARG A 44 -7.30 -16.37 0.60
CA ARG A 44 -6.71 -17.68 0.32
C ARG A 44 -5.49 -17.55 -0.58
N ILE A 45 -4.56 -18.50 -0.49
CA ILE A 45 -3.39 -18.58 -1.37
C ILE A 45 -3.80 -18.65 -2.86
N GLY A 46 -4.90 -19.34 -3.19
CA GLY A 46 -5.39 -19.40 -4.57
C GLY A 46 -5.79 -18.05 -5.18
N ASP A 47 -6.19 -17.09 -4.33
CA ASP A 47 -6.59 -15.74 -4.79
C ASP A 47 -5.37 -14.95 -5.33
N LEU A 48 -4.14 -15.30 -4.89
CA LEU A 48 -2.89 -14.73 -5.42
C LEU A 48 -2.70 -15.00 -6.91
N PHE A 49 -3.14 -16.17 -7.38
CA PHE A 49 -2.97 -16.63 -8.75
C PHE A 49 -4.22 -16.40 -9.60
N GLY A 50 -5.07 -15.45 -9.20
CA GLY A 50 -6.29 -15.11 -9.94
C GLY A 50 -7.40 -16.17 -9.84
N ARG A 51 -7.27 -17.19 -8.97
CA ARG A 51 -8.31 -18.21 -8.75
C ARG A 51 -9.41 -17.73 -7.81
N SER A 52 -9.83 -16.48 -7.98
CA SER A 52 -10.82 -15.83 -7.11
C SER A 52 -12.18 -16.53 -7.25
N THR A 53 -12.49 -17.36 -6.26
CA THR A 53 -13.69 -18.21 -6.21
C THR A 53 -14.84 -17.55 -5.43
N GLN A 54 -14.91 -16.21 -5.40
CA GLN A 54 -15.95 -15.49 -4.69
C GLN A 54 -17.13 -15.15 -5.60
N GLN A 55 -18.01 -16.13 -5.79
CA GLN A 55 -19.30 -15.98 -6.45
C GLN A 55 -20.31 -15.42 -5.41
N GLY A 56 -20.53 -14.11 -5.41
CA GLY A 56 -21.47 -13.43 -4.52
C GLY A 56 -21.73 -12.02 -5.04
N GLY A 57 -23.02 -11.66 -5.17
CA GLY A 57 -23.46 -10.37 -5.72
C GLY A 57 -23.58 -9.24 -4.70
N ASP A 58 -23.15 -9.47 -3.45
CA ASP A 58 -23.21 -8.47 -2.38
C ASP A 58 -21.90 -7.65 -2.26
N THR A 59 -22.00 -6.48 -1.62
CA THR A 59 -20.88 -5.53 -1.45
C THR A 59 -19.74 -6.11 -0.62
N THR A 60 -20.05 -6.99 0.34
CA THR A 60 -19.07 -7.70 1.16
C THR A 60 -18.23 -8.66 0.32
N SER A 61 -18.86 -9.50 -0.52
CA SER A 61 -18.14 -10.42 -1.42
C SER A 61 -17.31 -9.67 -2.45
N ALA A 62 -17.77 -8.51 -2.92
CA ALA A 62 -17.01 -7.64 -3.80
C ALA A 62 -15.75 -7.09 -3.12
N ASN A 63 -15.86 -6.63 -1.87
CA ASN A 63 -14.72 -6.12 -1.09
C ASN A 63 -13.70 -7.20 -0.70
N LEU A 64 -14.11 -8.47 -0.64
CA LEU A 64 -13.22 -9.60 -0.36
C LEU A 64 -12.37 -10.02 -1.57
N ARG A 65 -12.62 -9.46 -2.76
CA ARG A 65 -11.80 -9.68 -3.95
C ARG A 65 -10.55 -8.82 -3.90
N ALA A 66 -9.60 -9.20 -3.04
CA ALA A 66 -8.29 -8.58 -2.99
C ALA A 66 -7.56 -8.75 -4.33
N GLN A 67 -7.08 -7.64 -4.88
CA GLN A 67 -6.25 -7.61 -6.09
C GLN A 67 -4.82 -7.22 -5.74
N TRP A 68 -3.85 -7.60 -6.58
CA TRP A 68 -2.49 -7.09 -6.44
C TRP A 68 -2.50 -5.55 -6.46
N SER A 69 -1.83 -4.93 -5.48
CA SER A 69 -1.70 -3.49 -5.36
C SER A 69 -0.21 -3.15 -5.35
N ASN A 70 0.18 -2.08 -6.04
CA ASN A 70 1.58 -1.72 -6.14
C ASN A 70 1.83 -0.21 -6.22
N THR A 71 3.03 0.16 -5.78
CA THR A 71 3.53 1.51 -5.59
C THR A 71 4.89 1.61 -6.23
N VAL A 72 5.13 2.71 -6.95
CA VAL A 72 6.47 3.14 -7.33
C VAL A 72 6.82 4.38 -6.53
N GLY A 73 8.09 4.59 -6.26
CA GLY A 73 8.49 5.79 -5.56
C GLY A 73 9.97 6.10 -5.61
N LEU A 74 10.30 7.21 -4.96
CA LEU A 74 11.64 7.73 -4.88
C LEU A 74 11.95 8.15 -3.44
N GLY A 75 13.05 7.62 -2.93
CA GLY A 75 13.60 7.91 -1.63
C GLY A 75 14.84 8.80 -1.70
N LEU A 76 14.94 9.74 -0.76
CA LEU A 76 16.16 10.46 -0.44
C LEU A 76 16.65 10.02 0.94
N ARG A 77 17.95 9.77 1.04
CA ARG A 77 18.64 9.40 2.27
C ARG A 77 19.75 10.42 2.53
N ILE A 78 19.74 11.02 3.71
CA ILE A 78 20.67 12.07 4.13
C ILE A 78 21.32 11.62 5.43
N LYS A 79 22.64 11.39 5.42
CA LYS A 79 23.40 11.14 6.66
C LYS A 79 23.53 12.43 7.44
N THR A 80 23.23 12.38 8.73
CA THR A 80 23.30 13.55 9.61
C THR A 80 24.67 13.61 10.31
N PRO A 81 25.20 14.81 10.60
CA PRO A 81 26.48 14.96 11.31
C PRO A 81 26.48 14.40 12.74
N ILE A 82 25.31 14.28 13.36
CA ILE A 82 25.12 13.81 14.74
C ILE A 82 25.07 12.27 14.88
N GLY A 83 25.36 11.54 13.80
CA GLY A 83 25.20 10.09 13.75
C GLY A 83 23.75 9.72 13.43
N GLY A 84 23.56 8.99 12.33
CA GLY A 84 22.24 8.58 11.85
C GLY A 84 21.92 9.06 10.43
N ALA A 85 20.66 8.86 10.04
CA ALA A 85 20.17 9.25 8.73
C ALA A 85 18.70 9.71 8.77
N LEU A 86 18.41 10.75 8.00
CA LEU A 86 17.06 11.15 7.62
C LEU A 86 16.71 10.48 6.29
N SER A 87 15.52 9.89 6.24
CA SER A 87 14.95 9.24 5.08
C SER A 87 13.65 9.95 4.73
N VAL A 88 13.52 10.40 3.48
CA VAL A 88 12.28 10.97 2.93
C VAL A 88 11.89 10.14 1.72
N ASP A 89 10.71 9.54 1.74
CA ASP A 89 10.20 8.71 0.65
C ASP A 89 8.91 9.29 0.10
N TYR A 90 8.83 9.45 -1.21
CA TYR A 90 7.59 9.73 -1.91
C TYR A 90 7.15 8.50 -2.68
N GLY A 91 5.95 7.99 -2.39
CA GLY A 91 5.34 6.85 -3.08
C GLY A 91 4.09 7.26 -3.84
N PHE A 92 3.91 6.67 -5.02
CA PHE A 92 2.72 6.78 -5.85
C PHE A 92 2.10 5.42 -6.12
N LEU A 93 0.91 5.20 -5.57
CA LEU A 93 0.13 3.97 -5.70
C LEU A 93 -0.50 3.90 -7.10
N LEU A 94 -0.04 2.93 -7.90
CA LEU A 94 -0.47 2.72 -9.29
C LEU A 94 -1.86 2.09 -9.34
N ASP A 95 -2.08 1.09 -8.49
CA ASP A 95 -3.31 0.30 -8.43
C ASP A 95 -4.01 0.45 -7.06
N PRO A 96 -4.69 1.59 -6.79
CA PRO A 96 -5.31 1.84 -5.51
C PRO A 96 -6.52 0.93 -5.27
N PRO A 97 -6.56 0.19 -4.15
CA PRO A 97 -7.73 -0.58 -3.76
C PRO A 97 -8.97 0.31 -3.65
N ALA A 98 -10.11 -0.24 -4.06
CA ALA A 98 -11.41 0.39 -3.95
C ALA A 98 -12.35 -0.48 -3.11
N PHE A 99 -13.14 0.16 -2.26
CA PHE A 99 -14.08 -0.47 -1.35
C PHE A 99 -15.49 0.06 -1.62
N LEU A 100 -16.43 -0.86 -1.73
CA LEU A 100 -17.86 -0.59 -1.82
C LEU A 100 -18.42 -0.40 -0.42
N ILE A 101 -19.03 0.76 -0.15
CA ILE A 101 -19.63 1.12 1.13
C ILE A 101 -21.14 1.25 0.94
N PRO A 102 -21.95 0.33 1.50
CA PRO A 102 -23.41 0.46 1.49
C PRO A 102 -23.86 1.79 2.10
N GLN A 103 -24.86 2.42 1.50
CA GLN A 103 -25.45 3.67 1.95
C GLN A 103 -26.88 3.45 2.45
N SER A 104 -27.37 4.33 3.34
CA SER A 104 -28.71 4.22 3.95
C SER A 104 -29.86 4.42 2.94
N ASP A 105 -29.57 5.00 1.78
CA ASP A 105 -30.50 5.19 0.66
C ASP A 105 -30.61 3.96 -0.26
N GLY A 106 -29.95 2.85 0.09
CA GLY A 106 -29.88 1.64 -0.74
C GLY A 106 -28.81 1.70 -1.84
N GLY A 107 -28.11 2.83 -1.99
CA GLY A 107 -26.99 3.00 -2.90
C GLY A 107 -25.69 2.40 -2.37
N THR A 108 -24.65 2.42 -3.21
CA THR A 108 -23.28 2.02 -2.84
C THR A 108 -22.31 3.14 -3.20
N ALA A 109 -21.53 3.60 -2.22
CA ALA A 109 -20.44 4.55 -2.43
C ALA A 109 -19.12 3.81 -2.69
N ILE A 110 -18.23 4.39 -3.51
CA ILE A 110 -16.90 3.85 -3.76
C ILE A 110 -15.88 4.67 -2.97
N PHE A 111 -15.17 4.03 -2.05
CA PHE A 111 -14.02 4.61 -1.38
C PHE A 111 -12.73 4.09 -2.00
N ARG A 112 -11.80 4.99 -2.36
CA ARG A 112 -10.52 4.64 -2.97
C ARG A 112 -9.39 5.30 -2.20
N LEU A 113 -8.29 4.56 -1.98
CA LEU A 113 -7.12 5.10 -1.29
C LEU A 113 -6.48 6.26 -2.06
N LYS A 114 -5.91 7.22 -1.32
CA LYS A 114 -5.08 8.28 -1.90
C LYS A 114 -3.83 7.68 -2.53
N ARG A 115 -3.46 8.16 -3.72
CA ARG A 115 -2.34 7.61 -4.49
C ARG A 115 -0.98 8.06 -3.99
N GLY A 116 -0.82 9.35 -3.68
CA GLY A 116 0.45 9.92 -3.24
C GLY A 116 0.59 9.88 -1.72
N GLN A 117 1.75 9.43 -1.22
CA GLN A 117 2.10 9.46 0.19
C GLN A 117 3.56 9.89 0.38
N VAL A 118 3.83 10.60 1.48
CA VAL A 118 5.18 10.98 1.90
C VAL A 118 5.46 10.32 3.24
N HIS A 119 6.59 9.63 3.35
CA HIS A 119 7.05 9.01 4.59
C HIS A 119 8.40 9.60 5.03
N PHE A 120 8.54 9.76 6.34
CA PHE A 120 9.77 10.21 6.97
C PHE A 120 10.26 9.15 7.94
N ARG A 121 11.56 8.86 7.95
CA ARG A 121 12.18 7.97 8.93
C ARG A 121 13.49 8.56 9.43
N PHE A 122 13.64 8.56 10.74
CA PHE A 122 14.87 8.93 11.44
C PHE A 122 15.49 7.66 11.99
N THR A 123 16.74 7.36 11.62
CA THR A 123 17.47 6.21 12.12
C THR A 123 18.69 6.67 12.89
N GLN A 124 18.89 6.13 14.10
CA GLN A 124 20.10 6.33 14.88
C GLN A 124 21.09 5.20 14.57
N SER A 125 22.36 5.53 14.32
CA SER A 125 23.46 4.55 14.33
C SER A 125 24.15 4.64 15.69
N PHE A 126 24.30 3.49 16.36
CA PHE A 126 25.04 3.33 17.61
C PHE A 126 26.53 3.10 17.36
#